data_AF-A0A094ID53-F1
#
_entry.id   AF-A0A094ID53-F1
#
_cell.length_a   1.000
_cell.length_b   1.000
_cell.length_c   1.000
_cell.angle_alpha   90.00
_cell.angle_beta   90.00
_cell.angle_gamma   90.00
#
_symmetry.space_group_name_H-M   'P 1'
#
loop_
_entity.id
_entity.type
_entity.pdbx_description
1 polymer ?
#
loop_
_entity_poly.entity_id
_entity_poly.type
_entity_poly.pdbx_seq_one_letter_code
_entity_poly.pdbx_strand_id
1 'polypeptide(L)'
;MESLVEHVQDGDVLETHDDVPPRIRKQLYDEEEKSPERHKKKTTTSVAGLSAIPITITVLPAPSSQTSHPVSSQAGTQALDVASIPKPIHRLDISGFRDDAVKEYYAWQQEQVKEPAQKVEYQKACDVILKNGMSLELIRQDPSPQFLIDGGVKRGRSLHIVGDIDYWFESKRARIEL
;
A
#
# COMPACT_ATOMS: atom_id res chain seq x y z
N MET A 1 -0.32 -37.00 -14.95
CA MET A 1 0.22 -35.62 -15.08
C MET A 1 1.62 -35.69 -14.53
N GLU A 2 2.62 -35.66 -15.39
CA GLU A 2 4.00 -35.69 -14.92
C GLU A 2 4.34 -34.30 -14.36
N SER A 3 4.75 -34.24 -13.10
CA SER A 3 4.95 -32.98 -12.38
C SER A 3 6.38 -32.46 -12.59
N LEU A 4 6.59 -31.14 -12.48
CA LEU A 4 7.95 -30.57 -12.38
C LEU A 4 8.73 -31.19 -11.21
N VAL A 5 8.01 -31.59 -10.16
CA VAL A 5 8.55 -32.26 -8.98
C VAL A 5 9.09 -33.66 -9.29
N GLU A 6 8.50 -34.36 -10.25
CA GLU A 6 8.93 -35.68 -10.71
C GLU A 6 10.17 -35.56 -11.59
N HIS A 7 10.20 -34.54 -12.47
CA HIS A 7 11.35 -34.25 -13.32
C HIS A 7 12.62 -33.91 -12.51
N VAL A 8 12.48 -33.15 -11.42
CA VAL A 8 13.60 -32.86 -10.51
C VAL A 8 14.02 -34.09 -9.68
N GLN A 9 13.10 -35.02 -9.40
CA GLN A 9 13.42 -36.27 -8.70
C GLN A 9 14.19 -37.27 -9.57
N ASP A 10 13.96 -37.25 -10.88
CA ASP A 10 14.69 -38.09 -11.85
C ASP A 10 16.11 -37.56 -12.15
N GLY A 11 16.51 -36.46 -11.51
CA GLY A 11 17.87 -35.89 -11.55
C GLY A 11 18.06 -34.78 -12.58
N ASP A 12 16.98 -34.34 -13.23
CA ASP A 12 17.04 -33.21 -14.16
C ASP A 12 16.98 -31.87 -13.40
N VAL A 13 17.81 -30.91 -13.84
CA VAL A 13 17.99 -29.63 -13.16
C VAL A 13 17.16 -28.55 -13.84
N LEU A 14 16.37 -27.82 -13.05
CA LEU A 14 15.61 -26.65 -13.49
C LEU A 14 16.30 -25.37 -12.99
N GLU A 15 17.32 -24.88 -13.69
CA GLU A 15 18.01 -23.64 -13.31
C GLU A 15 17.37 -22.41 -13.95
N THR A 16 16.80 -22.59 -15.14
CA THR A 16 16.23 -21.53 -15.98
C THR A 16 14.85 -21.91 -16.49
N HIS A 17 14.08 -20.93 -16.94
CA HIS A 17 12.76 -21.14 -17.52
C HIS A 17 12.79 -22.06 -18.78
N ASP A 18 13.93 -22.18 -19.44
CA ASP A 18 14.09 -23.01 -20.64
C ASP A 18 14.20 -24.51 -20.32
N ASP A 19 14.55 -24.86 -19.08
CA ASP A 19 14.70 -26.24 -18.61
C ASP A 19 13.36 -26.95 -18.37
N VAL A 20 12.23 -26.23 -18.49
CA VAL A 20 10.90 -26.81 -18.35
C VAL A 20 10.61 -27.78 -19.51
N PRO A 21 10.30 -29.06 -19.22
CA PRO A 21 10.00 -30.06 -20.23
C PRO A 21 8.95 -29.58 -21.24
N PRO A 22 9.19 -29.75 -22.56
CA PRO A 22 8.27 -29.30 -23.60
C PRO A 22 6.84 -29.83 -23.44
N ARG A 23 6.68 -31.03 -22.86
CA ARG A 23 5.36 -31.62 -22.59
C ARG A 23 4.56 -30.82 -21.55
N ILE A 24 5.22 -30.29 -20.51
CA ILE A 24 4.57 -29.55 -19.42
C ILE A 24 4.16 -28.18 -19.93
N ARG A 25 5.05 -27.51 -20.68
CA ARG A 25 4.73 -26.27 -21.39
C ARG A 25 3.53 -26.46 -22.30
N LYS A 26 3.55 -27.50 -23.14
CA LYS A 26 2.44 -27.82 -24.03
C LYS A 26 1.15 -28.10 -23.26
N GLN A 27 1.20 -28.86 -22.17
CA GLN A 27 0.01 -29.13 -21.35
C GLN A 27 -0.58 -27.83 -20.76
N LEU A 28 0.27 -26.88 -20.33
CA LEU A 28 -0.17 -25.59 -19.80
C LEU A 28 -0.82 -24.72 -20.88
N TYR A 29 -0.29 -24.73 -22.11
CA TYR A 29 -0.92 -24.09 -23.25
C TYR A 29 -2.24 -24.77 -23.66
N ASP A 30 -2.28 -26.11 -23.68
CA ASP A 30 -3.48 -26.87 -24.00
C ASP A 30 -4.60 -26.66 -22.94
N GLU A 31 -4.22 -26.43 -21.67
CA GLU A 31 -5.13 -26.11 -20.57
C GLU A 31 -5.59 -24.65 -20.60
N GLU A 32 -4.72 -23.71 -21.02
CA GLU A 32 -5.07 -22.31 -21.26
C GLU A 32 -6.06 -22.17 -22.42
N GLU A 33 -5.84 -22.88 -23.53
CA GLU A 33 -6.77 -22.90 -24.68
C GLU A 33 -8.11 -23.59 -24.34
N LYS A 34 -8.10 -24.58 -23.44
CA LYS A 34 -9.31 -25.25 -22.95
C LYS A 34 -10.04 -24.50 -21.83
N SER A 35 -9.46 -23.40 -21.32
CA SER A 35 -10.09 -22.55 -20.31
C SER A 35 -10.48 -21.16 -20.87
N PRO A 36 -11.33 -21.06 -21.90
CA PRO A 36 -11.85 -19.76 -22.32
C PRO A 36 -12.92 -19.18 -21.37
N GLU A 37 -13.30 -19.86 -20.27
CA GLU A 37 -14.46 -19.51 -19.45
C GLU A 37 -14.22 -19.60 -17.94
N ARG A 38 -13.47 -18.64 -17.36
CA ARG A 38 -13.67 -18.26 -15.95
C ARG A 38 -14.00 -16.80 -15.70
N HIS A 39 -14.09 -15.98 -16.74
CA HIS A 39 -14.60 -14.61 -16.61
C HIS A 39 -15.62 -14.26 -17.69
N LYS A 40 -16.75 -14.99 -17.74
CA LYS A 40 -18.08 -14.50 -18.19
C LYS A 40 -19.11 -15.64 -18.21
N LYS A 41 -20.11 -15.61 -17.30
CA LYS A 41 -21.56 -15.55 -17.60
C LYS A 41 -22.47 -16.09 -16.48
N LYS A 42 -23.37 -15.21 -16.06
CA LYS A 42 -24.81 -15.37 -15.76
C LYS A 42 -25.51 -16.73 -16.04
N THR A 43 -26.39 -17.11 -15.07
CA THR A 43 -27.72 -17.83 -15.13
C THR A 43 -27.74 -19.34 -15.46
N THR A 44 -28.58 -20.23 -14.90
CA THR A 44 -29.94 -20.18 -14.28
C THR A 44 -30.28 -21.56 -13.65
N THR A 45 -31.05 -21.61 -12.56
CA THR A 45 -32.05 -22.68 -12.32
C THR A 45 -33.28 -22.04 -11.65
N SER A 46 -34.44 -22.35 -12.21
CA SER A 46 -35.73 -21.70 -12.05
C SER A 46 -36.43 -22.01 -10.72
N VAL A 47 -36.93 -20.97 -10.02
CA VAL A 47 -38.22 -20.96 -9.29
C VAL A 47 -38.76 -19.52 -9.27
N ALA A 48 -39.98 -19.37 -9.78
CA ALA A 48 -41.00 -18.35 -9.50
C ALA A 48 -40.57 -16.88 -9.26
N GLY A 49 -40.78 -16.09 -10.32
CA GLY A 49 -41.50 -14.82 -10.28
C GLY A 49 -41.05 -13.76 -9.27
N LEU A 50 -40.17 -12.86 -9.68
CA LEU A 50 -40.23 -11.44 -9.28
C LEU A 50 -39.73 -10.59 -10.45
N SER A 51 -40.55 -9.62 -10.84
CA SER A 51 -40.33 -8.69 -11.95
C SER A 51 -39.03 -7.91 -11.76
N ALA A 52 -38.29 -7.66 -12.84
CA ALA A 52 -37.12 -6.80 -12.82
C ALA A 52 -37.52 -5.39 -12.33
N ILE A 53 -37.02 -4.99 -11.17
CA ILE A 53 -37.35 -3.69 -10.57
C ILE A 53 -36.48 -2.64 -11.27
N PRO A 54 -37.06 -1.63 -11.95
CA PRO A 54 -36.28 -0.51 -12.45
C PRO A 54 -35.84 0.40 -11.29
N ILE A 55 -34.55 0.70 -11.19
CA ILE A 55 -34.04 1.68 -10.22
C ILE A 55 -34.24 3.08 -10.80
N THR A 56 -35.20 3.82 -10.27
CA THR A 56 -35.43 5.24 -10.59
C THR A 56 -34.67 6.11 -9.58
N ILE A 57 -33.66 6.87 -10.04
CA ILE A 57 -32.96 7.85 -9.21
C ILE A 57 -33.69 9.20 -9.34
N THR A 58 -34.42 9.58 -8.30
CA THR A 58 -35.04 10.91 -8.20
C THR A 58 -34.03 11.88 -7.58
N VAL A 59 -33.51 12.82 -8.37
CA VAL A 59 -32.76 13.97 -7.84
C VAL A 59 -33.78 15.04 -7.45
N LEU A 60 -34.02 15.20 -6.15
CA LEU A 60 -34.87 16.28 -5.62
C LEU A 60 -34.06 17.59 -5.59
N PRO A 61 -34.52 18.69 -6.22
CA PRO A 61 -34.00 20.02 -5.92
C PRO A 61 -34.40 20.39 -4.49
N ALA A 62 -33.42 20.70 -3.63
CA ALA A 62 -33.72 21.21 -2.31
C ALA A 62 -34.46 22.56 -2.40
N PRO A 63 -35.52 22.78 -1.59
CA PRO A 63 -36.42 23.91 -1.75
C PRO A 63 -35.73 25.24 -1.46
N SER A 64 -35.94 26.16 -2.40
CA SER A 64 -35.74 27.60 -2.21
C SER A 64 -36.53 28.04 -0.97
N SER A 65 -35.81 28.43 0.09
CA SER A 65 -36.38 29.15 1.21
C SER A 65 -36.09 30.63 1.00
N GLN A 66 -36.99 31.32 0.30
CA GLN A 66 -37.21 32.75 0.53
C GLN A 66 -38.13 32.86 1.74
N THR A 67 -37.65 33.47 2.83
CA THR A 67 -38.52 34.28 3.71
C THR A 67 -37.67 35.36 4.38
N SER A 68 -38.25 36.55 4.40
CA SER A 68 -37.71 37.88 4.65
C SER A 68 -37.14 38.14 6.06
N HIS A 69 -36.26 39.16 6.11
CA HIS A 69 -35.58 39.86 7.23
C HIS A 69 -36.48 40.26 8.45
N PRO A 70 -35.99 40.85 9.58
CA PRO A 70 -34.66 41.44 9.87
C PRO A 70 -34.09 41.29 11.32
N VAL A 71 -32.92 41.94 11.57
CA VAL A 71 -32.32 42.34 12.89
C VAL A 71 -31.65 41.19 13.70
N SER A 72 -30.52 41.33 14.38
CA SER A 72 -29.41 42.29 14.51
C SER A 72 -28.34 41.59 15.39
N SER A 73 -27.08 41.96 15.18
CA SER A 73 -25.95 41.83 16.13
C SER A 73 -25.27 40.46 16.35
N GLN A 74 -24.04 40.42 15.81
CA GLN A 74 -22.80 40.10 16.55
C GLN A 74 -22.55 38.63 16.97
N ALA A 75 -21.74 37.90 16.20
CA ALA A 75 -20.78 36.90 16.72
C ALA A 75 -19.87 36.32 15.63
N GLY A 76 -18.56 36.24 15.94
CA GLY A 76 -17.65 35.16 15.56
C GLY A 76 -17.42 34.85 14.08
N THR A 77 -16.32 35.36 13.53
CA THR A 77 -15.72 34.81 12.31
C THR A 77 -15.12 33.44 12.63
N GLN A 78 -15.92 32.37 12.56
CA GLN A 78 -15.39 31.02 12.40
C GLN A 78 -15.16 30.80 10.91
N ALA A 79 -13.89 30.78 10.51
CA ALA A 79 -13.49 30.32 9.19
C ALA A 79 -13.93 28.86 9.06
N LEU A 80 -14.90 28.60 8.18
CA LEU A 80 -15.33 27.26 7.83
C LEU A 80 -14.16 26.55 7.16
N ASP A 81 -13.73 25.49 7.83
CA ASP A 81 -12.77 24.50 7.40
C ASP A 81 -13.08 24.04 5.98
N VAL A 82 -12.17 24.34 5.05
CA VAL A 82 -12.23 23.84 3.68
C VAL A 82 -12.07 22.34 3.77
N ALA A 83 -13.16 21.62 3.50
CA ALA A 83 -13.16 20.17 3.38
C ALA A 83 -12.01 19.75 2.43
N SER A 84 -10.93 19.23 3.02
CA SER A 84 -9.78 18.75 2.27
C SER A 84 -10.25 17.59 1.40
N ILE A 85 -10.17 17.81 0.09
CA ILE A 85 -10.25 16.74 -0.91
C ILE A 85 -9.28 15.63 -0.45
N PRO A 86 -9.70 14.36 -0.35
CA PRO A 86 -8.80 13.28 0.02
C PRO A 86 -7.61 13.28 -0.94
N LYS A 87 -6.42 13.62 -0.43
CA LYS A 87 -5.18 13.54 -1.21
C LYS A 87 -5.08 12.11 -1.73
N PRO A 88 -4.81 11.90 -3.03
CA PRO A 88 -4.51 10.57 -3.53
C PRO A 88 -3.39 9.98 -2.67
N ILE A 89 -3.63 8.82 -2.07
CA ILE A 89 -2.59 8.10 -1.33
C ILE A 89 -1.59 7.63 -2.38
N HIS A 90 -0.55 8.43 -2.62
CA HIS A 90 0.60 7.99 -3.39
C HIS A 90 1.31 6.93 -2.56
N ARG A 91 0.96 5.65 -2.75
CA ARG A 91 1.70 4.56 -2.10
C ARG A 91 3.17 4.65 -2.50
N LEU A 92 4.07 4.49 -1.53
CA LEU A 92 5.46 4.23 -1.85
C LEU A 92 5.46 2.87 -2.54
N ASP A 93 5.78 2.81 -3.83
CA ASP A 93 5.92 1.53 -4.54
C ASP A 93 7.24 0.87 -4.14
N ILE A 94 7.32 0.44 -2.89
CA ILE A 94 8.48 -0.27 -2.35
C ILE A 94 8.26 -1.75 -2.61
N SER A 95 8.97 -2.29 -3.59
CA SER A 95 8.99 -3.73 -3.86
C SER A 95 9.51 -4.51 -2.65
N GLY A 96 8.92 -5.69 -2.40
CA GLY A 96 9.35 -6.63 -1.36
C GLY A 96 8.54 -6.58 -0.07
N PHE A 97 9.09 -7.17 1.00
CA PHE A 97 8.44 -7.21 2.31
C PHE A 97 8.61 -5.88 3.07
N ARG A 98 7.59 -5.50 3.83
CA ARG A 98 7.55 -4.21 4.53
C ARG A 98 8.59 -4.10 5.64
N ASP A 99 8.85 -5.19 6.34
CA ASP A 99 9.87 -5.26 7.39
C ASP A 99 11.28 -5.18 6.80
N ASP A 100 11.52 -5.78 5.64
CA ASP A 100 12.79 -5.65 4.93
C ASP A 100 13.02 -4.23 4.42
N ALA A 101 11.98 -3.59 3.86
CA ALA A 101 12.03 -2.18 3.49
C ALA A 101 12.40 -1.27 4.68
N VAL A 102 11.83 -1.53 5.86
CA VAL A 102 12.20 -0.83 7.10
C VAL A 102 13.67 -1.08 7.43
N LYS A 103 14.15 -2.32 7.44
CA LYS A 103 15.57 -2.65 7.75
C LYS A 103 16.52 -1.93 6.79
N GLU A 104 16.23 -1.93 5.49
CA GLU A 104 17.05 -1.24 4.49
C GLU A 104 17.08 0.27 4.68
N TYR A 105 15.92 0.89 4.95
CA TYR A 105 15.84 2.31 5.27
C TYR A 105 16.72 2.68 6.47
N TYR A 106 16.67 1.85 7.51
CA TYR A 106 17.50 2.07 8.70
C TYR A 106 18.99 1.79 8.49
N ALA A 107 19.34 0.84 7.61
CA ALA A 107 20.72 0.66 7.19
C ALA A 107 21.24 1.92 6.48
N TRP A 108 20.45 2.47 5.56
CA TRP A 108 20.78 3.72 4.87
C TRP A 108 20.93 4.91 5.83
N GLN A 109 20.03 5.06 6.82
CA GLN A 109 20.15 6.10 7.86
C GLN A 109 21.46 5.98 8.66
N GLN A 110 21.90 4.75 8.95
CA GLN A 110 23.16 4.50 9.65
C GLN A 110 24.40 4.82 8.79
N GLU A 111 24.30 4.78 7.47
CA GLU A 111 25.38 5.22 6.56
C GLU A 111 25.60 6.74 6.61
N GLN A 112 24.57 7.51 6.93
CA GLN A 112 24.64 8.97 7.02
C GLN A 112 25.40 9.48 8.26
N VAL A 113 25.74 8.58 9.20
CA VAL A 113 26.34 8.96 10.49
C VAL A 113 27.60 8.16 10.81
N LYS A 114 28.63 8.87 11.26
CA LYS A 114 29.92 8.25 11.63
C LYS A 114 29.98 7.80 13.09
N GLU A 115 29.23 8.49 13.96
CA GLU A 115 29.31 8.30 15.41
C GLU A 115 28.54 7.03 15.82
N PRO A 116 29.16 6.08 16.57
CA PRO A 116 28.53 4.80 16.88
C PRO A 116 27.28 4.90 17.76
N ALA A 117 27.24 5.76 18.78
CA ALA A 117 26.06 5.90 19.64
C ALA A 117 24.86 6.40 18.84
N GLN A 118 25.11 7.25 17.85
CA GLN A 118 24.16 7.74 16.87
C GLN A 118 23.59 6.63 15.97
N LYS A 119 24.35 5.59 15.64
CA LYS A 119 23.85 4.40 14.93
C LYS A 119 22.95 3.54 15.82
N VAL A 120 23.31 3.40 17.11
CA VAL A 120 22.48 2.69 18.09
C VAL A 120 21.09 3.31 18.23
N GLU A 121 20.98 4.64 18.16
CA GLU A 121 19.67 5.32 18.17
C GLU A 121 18.80 4.93 16.97
N TYR A 122 19.40 4.78 15.78
CA TYR A 122 18.67 4.32 14.59
C TYR A 122 18.26 2.85 14.71
N GLN A 123 19.13 1.99 15.26
CA GLN A 123 18.77 0.60 15.52
C GLN A 123 17.58 0.52 16.48
N LYS A 124 17.62 1.28 17.58
CA LYS A 124 16.51 1.36 18.53
C LYS A 124 15.19 1.77 17.87
N ALA A 125 15.23 2.75 16.98
CA ALA A 125 14.04 3.19 16.27
C ALA A 125 13.50 2.13 15.29
N CYS A 126 14.39 1.39 14.61
CA CYS A 126 14.03 0.23 13.80
C CYS A 126 13.28 -0.81 14.64
N ASP A 127 13.82 -1.16 15.81
CA ASP A 127 13.21 -2.13 16.72
C ASP A 127 11.82 -1.67 17.19
N VAL A 128 11.66 -0.39 17.53
CA VAL A 128 10.36 0.20 17.92
C VAL A 128 9.33 0.10 16.79
N ILE A 129 9.73 0.40 15.54
CA ILE A 129 8.83 0.32 14.38
C ILE A 129 8.40 -1.11 14.11
N LEU A 130 9.35 -2.04 14.05
CA LEU A 130 9.07 -3.45 13.76
C LEU A 130 8.20 -4.07 14.86
N LYS A 131 8.50 -3.79 16.13
CA LYS A 131 7.71 -4.27 17.27
C LYS A 131 6.27 -3.78 17.23
N ASN A 132 6.04 -2.54 16.77
CA ASN A 132 4.71 -1.96 16.65
C ASN A 132 4.01 -2.32 15.33
N GLY A 133 4.62 -3.13 14.45
CA GLY A 133 4.06 -3.49 13.14
C GLY A 133 3.94 -2.31 12.18
N MET A 134 4.70 -1.23 12.40
CA MET A 134 4.67 -0.03 11.59
C MET A 134 5.47 -0.23 10.28
N SER A 135 5.01 0.38 9.19
CA SER A 135 5.72 0.40 7.90
C SER A 135 6.09 1.82 7.49
N LEU A 136 7.05 1.97 6.57
CA LEU A 136 7.44 3.29 6.04
C LEU A 136 6.27 4.00 5.36
N GLU A 137 5.37 3.26 4.69
CA GLU A 137 4.13 3.80 4.12
C GLU A 137 3.22 4.42 5.18
N LEU A 138 3.01 3.72 6.31
CA LEU A 138 2.15 4.21 7.39
C LEU A 138 2.74 5.44 8.06
N ILE A 139 4.06 5.43 8.30
CA ILE A 139 4.77 6.56 8.91
C ILE A 139 4.73 7.78 7.97
N ARG A 140 4.87 7.56 6.66
CA ARG A 140 4.74 8.65 5.69
C ARG A 140 3.31 9.20 5.60
N GLN A 141 2.31 8.34 5.75
CA GLN A 141 0.90 8.73 5.71
C GLN A 141 0.50 9.59 6.92
N ASP A 142 1.01 9.25 8.10
CA ASP A 142 0.84 10.02 9.33
C ASP A 142 2.21 10.29 9.97
N PRO A 143 2.91 11.37 9.55
CA PRO A 143 4.28 11.65 9.93
C PRO A 143 4.40 12.22 11.36
N SER A 144 4.07 11.38 12.35
CA SER A 144 4.21 11.70 13.77
C SER A 144 5.49 11.10 14.35
N PRO A 145 6.41 11.90 14.91
CA PRO A 145 7.59 11.37 15.59
C PRO A 145 7.28 10.85 17.00
N GLN A 146 6.07 11.08 17.52
CA GLN A 146 5.77 10.90 18.94
C GLN A 146 5.92 9.44 19.39
N PHE A 147 5.46 8.48 18.59
CA PHE A 147 5.55 7.06 18.94
C PHE A 147 7.01 6.57 19.08
N LEU A 148 7.95 7.17 18.34
CA LEU A 148 9.38 6.88 18.47
C LEU A 148 9.94 7.50 19.75
N ILE A 149 9.52 8.72 20.06
CA ILE A 149 9.92 9.42 21.30
C ILE A 149 9.43 8.65 22.52
N ASP A 150 8.18 8.20 22.50
CA ASP A 150 7.59 7.36 23.56
C ASP A 150 8.28 6.00 23.65
N GLY A 151 8.76 5.47 22.51
CA GLY A 151 9.67 4.31 22.44
C GLY A 151 11.10 4.59 22.92
N GLY A 152 11.39 5.81 23.39
CA GLY A 152 12.66 6.22 23.96
C GLY A 152 13.72 6.62 22.93
N VAL A 153 13.35 6.85 21.67
CA VAL A 153 14.25 7.41 20.65
C VAL A 153 14.39 8.92 20.88
N LYS A 154 15.59 9.47 20.74
CA LYS A 154 15.81 10.92 20.89
C LYS A 154 14.97 11.72 19.89
N ARG A 155 14.33 12.80 20.35
CA ARG A 155 13.47 13.69 19.53
C ARG A 155 14.07 14.06 18.17
N GLY A 156 15.33 14.50 18.15
CA GLY A 156 16.00 14.89 16.91
C GLY A 156 16.09 13.74 15.90
N ARG A 157 16.34 12.51 16.38
CA ARG A 157 16.34 11.31 15.54
C ARG A 157 14.96 10.95 15.03
N SER A 158 13.97 11.00 15.90
CA SER A 158 12.58 10.75 15.52
C SER A 158 12.12 11.68 14.40
N LEU A 159 12.54 12.95 14.43
CA LEU A 159 12.24 13.92 13.37
C LEU A 159 12.91 13.56 12.03
N HIS A 160 14.21 13.21 12.05
CA HIS A 160 14.92 12.79 10.84
C HIS A 160 14.32 11.52 10.23
N ILE A 161 14.02 10.52 11.06
CA ILE A 161 13.42 9.26 10.62
C ILE A 161 12.10 9.48 9.88
N VAL A 162 11.25 10.39 10.36
CA VAL A 162 9.98 10.66 9.69
C VAL A 162 10.19 11.50 8.43
N GLY A 163 11.08 12.49 8.49
CA GLY A 163 11.32 13.44 7.39
C GLY A 163 12.07 12.86 6.20
N ASP A 164 12.95 11.87 6.42
CA ASP A 164 13.88 11.40 5.39
C ASP A 164 13.29 10.25 4.53
N ILE A 165 12.07 9.78 4.80
CA ILE A 165 11.47 8.62 4.10
C ILE A 165 11.34 8.88 2.60
N ASP A 166 10.82 10.04 2.21
CA ASP A 166 10.66 10.41 0.80
C ASP A 166 12.03 10.52 0.10
N TYR A 167 12.99 11.16 0.75
CA TYR A 167 14.35 11.32 0.22
C TYR A 167 15.04 9.96 0.00
N TRP A 168 14.95 9.05 0.97
CA TRP A 168 15.47 7.70 0.80
C TRP A 168 14.79 6.96 -0.34
N PHE A 169 13.47 7.06 -0.45
CA PHE A 169 12.72 6.36 -1.49
C PHE A 169 13.13 6.84 -2.89
N GLU A 170 13.28 8.15 -3.08
CA GLU A 170 13.78 8.73 -4.33
C GLU A 170 15.22 8.28 -4.64
N SER A 171 16.10 8.31 -3.63
CA SER A 171 17.48 7.85 -3.77
C SER A 171 17.56 6.36 -4.14
N LYS A 172 16.73 5.52 -3.54
CA LYS A 172 16.65 4.08 -3.82
C LYS A 172 16.19 3.82 -5.25
N ARG A 173 15.17 4.54 -5.73
CA ARG A 173 14.70 4.42 -7.11
C ARG A 173 15.79 4.76 -8.13
N ALA A 174 16.51 5.86 -7.92
CA ALA A 174 17.60 6.27 -8.80
C ALA A 174 18.75 5.24 -8.87
N ARG A 175 18.98 4.47 -7.80
CA ARG A 175 20.02 3.42 -7.77
C ARG A 175 19.63 2.13 -8.51
N ILE A 176 18.33 1.88 -8.70
CA ILE A 176 17.83 0.67 -9.39
C ILE A 176 17.77 0.89 -10.91
N GLU A 177 17.64 2.14 -11.36
CA GLU A 177 17.54 2.52 -12.78
C GLU A 177 18.93 2.69 -13.47
N LEU A 178 20.04 2.42 -12.77
CA LEU A 178 21.43 2.49 -13.26
C LEU A 178 22.04 1.09 -13.43
#